data_AF-A0A0M4CXT1-F1
#
_entry.id   AF-A0A0M4CXT1-F1
#
_cell.length_a   1.000
_cell.length_b   1.000
_cell.length_c   1.000
_cell.angle_alpha   90.00
_cell.angle_beta   90.00
_cell.angle_gamma   90.00
#
_symmetry.space_group_name_H-M   'P 1'
#
loop_
_entity.id
_entity.type
_entity.pdbx_description
1 polymer ?
#
loop_
_entity_poly.entity_id
_entity_poly.type
_entity_poly.pdbx_seq_one_letter_code
_entity_poly.pdbx_strand_id
1 'polypeptide(L)'
;MRRLGSSLILWIFLSGAAPVPVLTPERPCLGSPLLVAIPLPDSGTELIGLPDLGSFALLAPPRRSEGELQILLLPMRPGLQTLPSFPLTRGRSRQWATEPLELAVNECLDAESVAAPLMDLPPPEEDDIPLWPLLLLTAAALLLGLLWRLARIRRLLSGQKEEGPVTRLAALQRRLDLIPDDSAERRLLEERLERLRFAPGVPSEEEIEEAAAAIETLEKEGR
;
A
#
# COMPACT_ATOMS: atom_id res chain seq x y z
N MET A 1 4.92 49.49 -24.24
CA MET A 1 5.61 48.29 -23.69
C MET A 1 5.42 48.36 -22.18
N ARG A 2 4.80 47.45 -21.43
CA ARG A 2 4.90 45.98 -21.38
C ARG A 2 3.58 45.41 -20.83
N ARG A 3 3.00 44.42 -21.50
CA ARG A 3 1.96 43.53 -20.94
C ARG A 3 2.69 42.33 -20.34
N LEU A 4 2.94 42.34 -19.04
CA LEU A 4 3.46 41.23 -18.24
C LEU A 4 2.45 41.02 -17.12
N GLY A 5 1.43 40.20 -17.35
CA GLY A 5 0.39 39.99 -16.35
C GLY A 5 -0.53 38.81 -16.64
N SER A 6 -0.64 38.38 -17.89
CA SER A 6 -1.61 37.34 -18.28
C SER A 6 -1.07 35.91 -18.33
N SER A 7 0.23 35.68 -18.10
CA SER A 7 0.80 34.32 -18.20
C SER A 7 0.92 33.56 -16.87
N LEU A 8 0.72 34.21 -15.72
CA LEU A 8 0.87 33.53 -14.42
C LEU A 8 -0.43 32.89 -13.91
N ILE A 9 -1.60 33.40 -14.35
CA ILE A 9 -2.90 32.88 -13.91
C ILE A 9 -3.27 31.59 -14.65
N LEU A 10 -2.71 31.36 -15.85
CA LEU A 10 -3.01 30.15 -16.63
C LEU A 10 -2.29 28.89 -16.11
N TRP A 11 -1.21 29.03 -15.33
CA TRP A 11 -0.50 27.88 -14.75
C TRP A 11 -1.21 27.27 -13.53
N ILE A 12 -2.10 28.01 -12.86
CA ILE A 12 -2.84 27.51 -11.68
C ILE A 12 -3.94 26.52 -12.09
N PHE A 13 -4.42 26.56 -13.33
CA PHE A 13 -5.50 25.68 -13.82
C PHE A 13 -5.03 24.37 -14.47
N LEU A 14 -3.71 24.13 -14.58
CA LEU A 14 -3.17 22.87 -15.14
C LEU A 14 -2.78 21.82 -14.09
N SER A 15 -2.87 22.15 -12.80
CA SER A 15 -2.83 21.16 -11.74
C SER A 15 -4.20 20.49 -11.68
N GLY A 16 -4.39 19.43 -12.48
CA GLY A 16 -5.53 18.54 -12.33
C GLY A 16 -5.59 18.09 -10.87
N ALA A 17 -6.59 18.57 -10.13
CA ALA A 17 -6.78 18.22 -8.74
C ALA A 17 -6.85 16.70 -8.65
N ALA A 18 -5.95 16.11 -7.85
CA ALA A 18 -6.01 14.69 -7.57
C ALA A 18 -7.37 14.39 -6.92
N PRO A 19 -8.05 13.29 -7.31
CA PRO A 19 -9.32 12.94 -6.71
C PRO A 19 -9.14 12.74 -5.20
N VAL A 20 -9.88 13.54 -4.43
CA VAL A 20 -9.83 13.49 -2.96
C VAL A 20 -10.68 12.30 -2.50
N PRO A 21 -10.10 11.34 -1.78
CA PRO A 21 -10.85 10.21 -1.25
C PRO A 21 -11.87 10.66 -0.19
N VAL A 22 -13.08 10.11 -0.27
CA VAL A 22 -14.14 10.24 0.74
C VAL A 22 -14.12 9.01 1.64
N LEU A 23 -14.26 9.23 2.94
CA LEU A 23 -14.21 8.17 3.95
C LEU A 23 -15.60 7.95 4.53
N THR A 24 -15.94 6.69 4.76
CA THR A 24 -17.17 6.32 5.47
C THR A 24 -16.89 5.14 6.40
N PRO A 25 -16.96 5.31 7.73
CA PRO A 25 -17.23 6.55 8.46
C PRO A 25 -16.09 7.58 8.35
N GLU A 26 -16.39 8.87 8.48
CA GLU A 26 -15.38 9.96 8.47
C GLU A 26 -14.33 9.81 9.58
N ARG A 27 -14.74 9.21 10.71
CA ARG A 27 -13.87 8.91 11.85
C ARG A 27 -13.69 7.40 11.93
N PRO A 28 -12.58 6.85 11.40
CA PRO A 28 -12.35 5.42 11.44
C PRO A 28 -12.11 4.93 12.86
N CYS A 29 -12.62 3.73 13.14
CA CYS A 29 -12.48 3.04 14.40
C CYS A 29 -11.67 1.76 14.21
N LEU A 30 -10.83 1.43 15.20
CA LEU A 30 -10.12 0.16 15.25
C LEU A 30 -11.11 -1.01 15.13
N GLY A 31 -10.81 -1.97 14.25
CA GLY A 31 -11.63 -3.18 14.09
C GLY A 31 -13.01 -2.96 13.46
N SER A 32 -13.29 -1.76 12.95
CA SER A 32 -14.55 -1.45 12.25
C SER A 32 -14.32 -1.23 10.74
N PRO A 33 -15.23 -1.71 9.86
CA PRO A 33 -15.09 -1.47 8.42
C PRO A 33 -15.02 0.01 8.05
N LEU A 34 -14.09 0.35 7.18
CA LEU A 34 -13.87 1.66 6.59
C LEU A 34 -14.00 1.57 5.07
N LEU A 35 -14.97 2.27 4.50
CA LEU A 35 -15.09 2.45 3.07
C LEU A 35 -14.32 3.69 2.63
N VAL A 36 -13.45 3.52 1.65
CA VAL A 36 -12.75 4.61 0.95
C VAL A 36 -13.32 4.69 -0.46
N ALA A 37 -14.03 5.79 -0.74
CA ALA A 37 -14.61 6.09 -2.04
C ALA A 37 -13.74 7.13 -2.76
N ILE A 38 -13.18 6.76 -3.91
CA ILE A 38 -12.30 7.62 -4.70
C ILE A 38 -13.06 8.02 -5.97
N PRO A 39 -13.40 9.31 -6.16
CA PRO A 39 -14.10 9.75 -7.36
C PRO A 39 -13.19 9.56 -8.58
N LEU A 40 -13.68 8.88 -9.61
CA LEU A 40 -12.92 8.64 -10.83
C LEU A 40 -13.26 9.72 -11.86
N PRO A 41 -12.27 10.28 -12.58
CA PRO A 41 -12.52 11.34 -13.54
C PRO A 41 -13.32 10.86 -14.76
N ASP A 42 -13.26 9.56 -15.09
CA ASP A 42 -14.05 8.94 -16.16
C ASP A 42 -14.15 7.42 -16.01
N SER A 43 -15.06 6.80 -16.79
CA SER A 43 -15.30 5.35 -16.84
C SER A 43 -14.12 4.51 -17.34
N GLY A 44 -13.10 5.12 -17.95
CA GLY A 44 -11.92 4.43 -18.46
C GLY A 44 -10.74 4.43 -17.49
N THR A 45 -10.94 4.97 -16.29
CA THR A 45 -9.93 5.00 -15.22
C THR A 45 -9.95 3.71 -14.41
N GLU A 46 -8.81 3.06 -14.22
CA GLU A 46 -8.67 1.80 -13.48
C GLU A 46 -7.56 1.90 -12.43
N LEU A 47 -7.65 1.06 -11.39
CA LEU A 47 -6.60 0.89 -10.39
C LEU A 47 -5.48 0.01 -10.97
N ILE A 48 -4.24 0.49 -10.96
CA ILE A 48 -3.07 -0.22 -11.52
C ILE A 48 -2.63 -1.40 -10.64
N GLY A 49 -3.13 -1.46 -9.41
CA GLY A 49 -2.82 -2.48 -8.42
C GLY A 49 -3.05 -1.93 -7.02
N LEU A 50 -3.09 -2.83 -6.04
CA LEU A 50 -3.20 -2.45 -4.62
C LEU A 50 -1.82 -2.10 -4.06
N PRO A 51 -1.63 -0.88 -3.50
CA PRO A 51 -0.42 -0.55 -2.75
C PRO A 51 -0.39 -1.33 -1.43
N ASP A 52 0.76 -1.35 -0.75
CA ASP A 52 0.84 -1.85 0.62
C ASP A 52 0.05 -0.94 1.54
N LEU A 53 -1.06 -1.47 2.06
CA LEU A 53 -2.01 -0.77 2.91
C LEU A 53 -1.51 -0.60 4.36
N GLY A 54 -0.31 -1.10 4.68
CA GLY A 54 0.28 -0.94 6.01
C GLY A 54 -0.50 -1.70 7.08
N SER A 55 -1.16 -0.95 7.97
CA SER A 55 -1.96 -1.47 9.09
C SER A 55 -3.46 -1.56 8.77
N PHE A 56 -3.86 -1.37 7.51
CA PHE A 56 -5.22 -1.61 7.03
C PHE A 56 -5.28 -2.98 6.33
N ALA A 57 -6.23 -3.81 6.71
CA ALA A 57 -6.54 -5.05 5.99
C ALA A 57 -7.61 -4.78 4.91
N LEU A 58 -7.48 -5.42 3.76
CA LEU A 58 -8.50 -5.35 2.70
C LEU A 58 -9.60 -6.37 2.99
N LEU A 59 -10.85 -5.92 3.11
CA LEU A 59 -11.99 -6.78 3.42
C LEU A 59 -12.66 -7.39 2.17
N ALA A 60 -12.57 -6.69 1.04
CA ALA A 60 -13.14 -7.14 -0.22
C ALA A 60 -12.32 -6.63 -1.40
N PRO A 61 -12.34 -7.30 -2.57
CA PRO A 61 -11.73 -6.78 -3.79
C PRO A 61 -12.24 -5.37 -4.11
N PRO A 62 -11.40 -4.43 -4.58
CA PRO A 62 -11.84 -3.09 -4.97
C PRO A 62 -12.92 -3.17 -6.04
N ARG A 63 -14.00 -2.41 -5.86
CA ARG A 63 -15.14 -2.39 -6.79
C ARG A 63 -15.34 -1.02 -7.37
N ARG A 64 -15.94 -0.97 -8.55
CA ARG A 64 -16.36 0.26 -9.18
C ARG A 64 -17.86 0.40 -9.09
N SER A 65 -18.35 1.51 -8.55
CA SER A 65 -19.78 1.81 -8.48
C SER A 65 -20.00 3.30 -8.72
N GLU A 66 -20.99 3.65 -9.53
CA GLU A 66 -21.44 5.04 -9.73
C GLU A 66 -20.36 6.07 -10.11
N GLY A 67 -19.27 5.63 -10.75
CA GLY A 67 -18.16 6.51 -11.11
C GLY A 67 -17.09 6.66 -10.03
N GLU A 68 -17.16 5.87 -8.96
CA GLU A 68 -16.20 5.85 -7.88
C GLU A 68 -15.49 4.49 -7.80
N LEU A 69 -14.25 4.50 -7.32
CA LEU A 69 -13.54 3.31 -6.86
C LEU A 69 -13.79 3.15 -5.37
N GLN A 70 -14.41 2.06 -4.98
CA GLN A 70 -14.76 1.71 -3.61
C GLN A 70 -13.77 0.66 -3.09
N ILE A 71 -13.09 0.99 -2.00
CA ILE A 71 -12.12 0.11 -1.33
C ILE A 71 -12.59 -0.09 0.11
N LEU A 72 -12.90 -1.33 0.47
CA LEU A 72 -13.36 -1.69 1.81
C LEU A 72 -12.20 -2.19 2.66
N LEU A 73 -11.89 -1.47 3.72
CA LEU A 73 -10.72 -1.66 4.57
C LEU A 73 -11.13 -1.93 6.02
N LEU A 74 -10.21 -2.53 6.79
CA LEU A 74 -10.32 -2.71 8.23
C LEU A 74 -9.06 -2.15 8.89
N PRO A 75 -9.17 -1.07 9.70
CA PRO A 75 -8.06 -0.58 10.48
C PRO A 75 -7.68 -1.60 11.56
N MET A 76 -6.44 -2.06 11.58
CA MET A 76 -5.94 -3.08 12.52
C MET A 76 -5.14 -2.47 13.68
N ARG A 77 -4.82 -1.17 13.61
CA ARG A 77 -4.14 -0.44 14.68
C ARG A 77 -4.86 0.86 15.02
N PRO A 78 -4.73 1.35 16.26
CA PRO A 78 -5.16 2.70 16.63
C PRO A 78 -4.08 3.75 16.33
N GLY A 79 -4.45 5.02 16.40
CA GLY A 79 -3.55 6.17 16.24
C GLY A 79 -3.48 6.71 14.81
N LEU A 80 -2.53 7.62 14.60
CA LEU A 80 -2.32 8.28 13.31
C LEU A 80 -1.68 7.31 12.31
N GLN A 81 -2.38 7.05 11.21
CA GLN A 81 -1.96 6.15 10.16
C GLN A 81 -2.07 6.82 8.80
N THR A 82 -1.22 6.42 7.88
CA THR A 82 -1.23 6.94 6.51
C THR A 82 -1.78 5.86 5.58
N LEU A 83 -2.90 6.16 4.93
CA LEU A 83 -3.37 5.41 3.78
C LEU A 83 -2.50 5.80 2.58
N PRO A 84 -1.86 4.84 1.90
CA PRO A 84 -0.99 5.14 0.76
C PRO A 84 -1.79 5.72 -0.41
N SER A 85 -1.08 6.33 -1.35
CA SER A 85 -1.69 6.75 -2.61
C SER A 85 -2.09 5.55 -3.47
N PHE A 86 -3.27 5.63 -4.09
CA PHE A 86 -3.77 4.61 -5.00
C PHE A 86 -3.40 4.98 -6.44
N PRO A 87 -2.61 4.14 -7.14
CA PRO A 87 -2.20 4.41 -8.51
C PRO A 87 -3.33 4.13 -9.48
N LEU A 88 -3.75 5.16 -10.22
CA LEU A 88 -4.84 5.10 -11.20
C LEU A 88 -4.27 5.28 -12.62
N THR A 89 -4.89 4.61 -13.59
CA THR A 89 -4.54 4.75 -15.00
C THR A 89 -5.76 4.93 -15.89
N ARG A 90 -5.60 5.68 -16.98
CA ARG A 90 -6.56 5.71 -18.09
C ARG A 90 -5.89 5.13 -19.32
N GLY A 91 -6.30 3.92 -19.70
CA GLY A 91 -5.67 3.17 -20.78
C GLY A 91 -4.17 2.96 -20.54
N ARG A 92 -3.35 3.03 -21.59
CA ARG A 92 -1.89 2.77 -21.50
C ARG A 92 -1.01 4.01 -21.28
N SER A 93 -1.58 5.22 -21.30
CA SER A 93 -0.79 6.44 -21.51
C SER A 93 -0.91 7.50 -20.42
N ARG A 94 -1.94 7.46 -19.57
CA ARG A 94 -2.08 8.40 -18.46
C ARG A 94 -2.12 7.66 -17.14
N GLN A 95 -1.17 7.99 -16.28
CA GLN A 95 -1.08 7.50 -14.92
C GLN A 95 -1.14 8.69 -13.98
N TRP A 96 -1.87 8.54 -12.89
CA TRP A 96 -1.87 9.47 -11.78
C TRP A 96 -2.04 8.66 -10.49
N ALA A 97 -1.97 9.34 -9.35
CA ALA A 97 -2.22 8.71 -8.07
C ALA A 97 -3.16 9.59 -7.26
N THR A 98 -3.94 8.98 -6.36
CA THR A 98 -4.61 9.75 -5.31
C THR A 98 -3.56 10.36 -4.38
N GLU A 99 -3.95 11.38 -3.61
CA GLU A 99 -3.10 11.84 -2.52
C GLU A 99 -3.08 10.78 -1.40
N PRO A 100 -1.93 10.59 -0.71
CA PRO A 100 -1.89 9.81 0.51
C PRO A 100 -2.72 10.52 1.58
N LEU A 101 -3.42 9.74 2.40
CA LEU A 101 -4.38 10.29 3.36
C LEU A 101 -3.94 9.96 4.78
N GLU A 102 -3.79 10.98 5.62
CA GLU A 102 -3.53 10.79 7.04
C GLU A 102 -4.86 10.63 7.79
N LEU A 103 -4.97 9.55 8.56
CA LEU A 103 -6.17 9.10 9.25
C LEU A 103 -5.88 8.91 10.73
N ALA A 104 -6.66 9.54 11.60
CA ALA A 104 -6.64 9.25 13.02
C ALA A 104 -7.65 8.13 13.32
N VAL A 105 -7.14 6.92 13.57
CA VAL A 105 -7.98 5.76 13.92
C VAL A 105 -8.19 5.72 15.43
N ASN A 106 -9.44 5.81 15.85
CA ASN A 106 -9.79 5.82 17.27
C ASN A 106 -9.94 4.40 17.83
N GLU A 107 -9.57 4.23 19.09
CA GLU A 107 -9.94 3.03 19.87
C GLU A 107 -11.41 3.18 20.29
N CYS A 108 -12.34 2.84 19.40
CA CYS A 108 -13.77 2.89 19.67
C CYS A 108 -14.28 1.65 20.42
N LEU A 109 -13.41 0.99 21.17
CA LEU A 109 -13.77 -0.17 21.98
C LEU A 109 -14.47 0.32 23.24
N ASP A 110 -15.78 0.09 23.34
CA ASP A 110 -16.45 0.14 24.62
C ASP A 110 -15.80 -0.91 25.53
N ALA A 111 -15.49 -0.54 26.78
CA ALA A 111 -14.83 -1.41 27.76
C ALA A 111 -15.59 -2.72 28.06
N GLU A 112 -16.84 -2.83 27.57
CA GLU A 112 -17.75 -3.97 27.74
C GLU A 112 -18.02 -4.72 26.41
N SER A 113 -17.29 -4.43 25.33
CA SER A 113 -17.51 -5.07 24.03
C SER A 113 -17.12 -6.56 24.06
N VAL A 114 -18.14 -7.42 23.94
CA VAL A 114 -17.98 -8.87 23.80
C VAL A 114 -17.50 -9.17 22.38
N ALA A 115 -16.42 -9.95 22.25
CA ALA A 115 -15.92 -10.40 20.95
C ALA A 115 -17.06 -11.06 20.14
N ALA A 116 -17.37 -10.49 18.97
CA ALA A 116 -18.35 -11.09 18.07
C ALA A 116 -17.79 -12.43 17.54
N PRO A 117 -18.62 -13.48 17.43
CA PRO A 117 -18.20 -14.74 16.83
C PRO A 117 -17.77 -14.52 15.38
N LEU A 118 -16.70 -15.18 14.93
CA LEU A 118 -16.29 -15.19 13.53
C LEU A 118 -17.49 -15.63 12.67
N MET A 119 -17.95 -14.77 11.76
CA MET A 119 -18.86 -15.17 10.69
C MET A 119 -18.03 -15.81 9.58
N ASP A 120 -18.40 -17.02 9.19
CA ASP A 120 -17.84 -17.67 8.00
C ASP A 120 -18.10 -16.77 6.79
N LEU A 121 -17.03 -16.30 6.16
CA LEU A 121 -17.13 -15.59 4.89
C LEU A 121 -17.70 -16.55 3.83
N PRO A 122 -18.59 -16.07 2.94
CA PRO A 122 -19.01 -16.87 1.80
C PRO A 122 -17.79 -17.28 0.97
N PRO A 123 -17.75 -18.52 0.44
CA PRO A 123 -16.62 -18.99 -0.34
C PRO A 123 -16.40 -18.08 -1.57
N PRO A 124 -15.14 -17.85 -1.97
CA PRO A 124 -14.85 -17.08 -3.18
C PRO A 124 -15.51 -17.75 -4.38
N GLU A 125 -16.23 -16.98 -5.21
CA GLU A 125 -16.73 -17.45 -6.50
C GLU A 125 -15.52 -17.80 -7.38
N GLU A 126 -15.49 -19.04 -7.88
CA GLU A 126 -14.45 -19.53 -8.79
C GLU A 126 -14.64 -18.86 -10.16
N ASP A 127 -13.89 -17.79 -10.42
CA ASP A 127 -13.77 -17.22 -11.75
C ASP A 127 -12.85 -18.09 -12.62
N ASP A 128 -13.39 -18.60 -13.74
CA ASP A 128 -12.66 -19.36 -14.75
C ASP A 128 -11.44 -18.59 -15.27
N ILE A 129 -10.24 -19.14 -15.08
CA ILE A 129 -8.97 -18.54 -15.50
C ILE A 129 -8.73 -18.84 -16.99
N PRO A 130 -8.78 -17.87 -17.92
CA PRO A 130 -8.52 -18.14 -19.33
C PRO A 130 -7.02 -18.37 -19.61
N LEU A 131 -6.73 -19.42 -20.40
CA LEU A 131 -5.42 -19.97 -20.77
C LEU A 131 -4.57 -19.12 -21.75
N TRP A 132 -4.77 -17.80 -21.81
CA TRP A 132 -4.01 -16.91 -22.70
C TRP A 132 -2.58 -16.47 -22.26
N PRO A 133 -2.00 -16.83 -21.08
CA PRO A 133 -0.78 -16.14 -20.62
C PRO A 133 0.52 -16.69 -21.23
N LEU A 134 0.49 -17.71 -22.09
CA LEU A 134 1.71 -18.35 -22.61
C LEU A 134 2.54 -17.48 -23.58
N LEU A 135 1.97 -16.39 -24.12
CA LEU A 135 2.68 -15.45 -25.00
C LEU A 135 3.27 -14.21 -24.28
N LEU A 136 2.97 -14.00 -22.99
CA LEU A 136 3.42 -12.84 -22.20
C LEU A 136 4.83 -12.99 -21.60
N LEU A 137 5.38 -14.21 -21.59
CA LEU A 137 6.64 -14.53 -20.91
C LEU A 137 7.89 -13.94 -21.60
N THR A 138 7.86 -13.69 -22.92
CA THR A 138 9.03 -13.14 -23.64
C THR A 138 9.12 -11.61 -23.58
N ALA A 139 8.00 -10.91 -23.44
CA ALA A 139 7.96 -9.46 -23.27
C ALA A 139 8.37 -9.02 -21.85
N ALA A 140 8.12 -9.87 -20.84
CA ALA A 140 8.47 -9.62 -19.45
C ALA A 140 10.00 -9.48 -19.23
N ALA A 141 10.82 -10.23 -19.97
CA ALA A 141 12.28 -10.21 -19.82
C ALA A 141 12.93 -8.88 -20.27
N LEU A 142 12.40 -8.25 -21.32
CA LEU A 142 12.90 -6.94 -21.80
C LEU A 142 12.42 -5.77 -20.91
N LEU A 143 11.22 -5.88 -20.33
CA LEU A 143 10.69 -4.92 -19.36
C LEU A 143 11.48 -4.93 -18.04
N LEU A 144 11.90 -6.11 -17.58
CA LEU A 144 12.67 -6.26 -16.34
C LEU A 144 14.02 -5.52 -16.40
N GLY A 145 14.71 -5.58 -17.54
CA GLY A 145 15.99 -4.89 -17.73
C GLY A 145 15.88 -3.35 -17.73
N LEU A 146 14.77 -2.81 -18.24
CA LEU A 146 14.53 -1.37 -18.26
C LEU A 146 14.09 -0.84 -16.89
N LEU A 147 13.23 -1.60 -16.19
CA LEU A 147 12.79 -1.30 -14.83
C LEU A 147 13.96 -1.31 -13.83
N TRP A 148 14.92 -2.23 -13.98
CA TRP A 148 16.11 -2.29 -13.12
C TRP A 148 16.99 -1.04 -13.27
N ARG A 149 17.15 -0.51 -14.48
CA ARG A 149 17.89 0.74 -14.73
C ARG A 149 17.21 1.97 -14.13
N LEU A 150 15.87 2.05 -14.21
CA LEU A 150 15.11 3.17 -13.66
C LEU A 150 15.07 3.15 -12.12
N ALA A 151 14.96 1.96 -11.51
CA ALA A 151 15.02 1.79 -10.06
C ALA A 151 16.39 2.20 -9.49
N ARG A 152 17.48 1.89 -10.21
CA ARG A 152 18.85 2.28 -9.82
C ARG A 152 19.05 3.80 -9.79
N ILE A 153 18.40 4.53 -10.70
CA ILE A 153 18.48 6.01 -10.75
C ILE A 153 17.66 6.64 -9.61
N ARG A 154 16.48 6.08 -9.28
CA ARG A 154 15.64 6.59 -8.20
C ARG A 154 16.24 6.40 -6.80
N ARG A 155 17.01 5.33 -6.58
CA ARG A 155 17.74 5.11 -5.31
C ARG A 155 18.77 6.19 -5.00
N LEU A 156 19.32 6.87 -6.01
CA LEU A 156 20.30 7.95 -5.81
C LEU A 156 19.66 9.31 -5.45
N LEU A 157 18.34 9.44 -5.60
CA LEU A 157 17.61 10.71 -5.44
C LEU A 157 16.70 10.75 -4.21
N SER A 158 16.57 9.63 -3.48
CA SER A 158 15.70 9.54 -2.32
C SER A 158 16.52 9.78 -1.05
N GLY A 159 16.72 11.07 -0.73
CA GLY A 159 17.31 11.49 0.54
C GLY A 159 16.49 10.99 1.72
N GLN A 160 17.21 10.51 2.75
CA GLN A 160 16.71 10.03 4.04
C GLN A 160 15.60 10.93 4.58
N LYS A 161 14.37 10.44 4.52
CA LYS A 161 13.27 10.89 5.36
C LYS A 161 13.32 10.01 6.60
N GLU A 162 13.25 10.58 7.80
CA GLU A 162 13.22 9.79 9.03
C GLU A 162 12.00 8.86 9.00
N GLU A 163 12.27 7.57 8.78
CA GLU A 163 11.27 6.53 8.69
C GLU A 163 10.82 6.13 10.09
N GLY A 164 9.52 6.26 10.36
CA GLY A 164 8.90 5.73 11.57
C GLY A 164 9.03 4.20 11.68
N PRO A 165 8.75 3.63 12.86
CA PRO A 165 8.99 2.21 13.14
C PRO A 165 8.25 1.25 12.18
N VAL A 166 7.03 1.63 11.78
CA VAL A 166 6.22 0.84 10.82
C VAL A 166 6.83 0.85 9.42
N THR A 167 7.35 1.99 8.96
CA THR A 167 8.03 2.09 7.65
C THR A 167 9.36 1.33 7.64
N ARG A 168 10.09 1.30 8.77
CA ARG A 168 11.31 0.50 8.92
C ARG A 168 11.02 -1.00 8.85
N LEU A 169 9.94 -1.49 9.48
CA LEU A 169 9.53 -2.90 9.36
C LEU A 169 9.21 -3.29 7.91
N ALA A 170 8.51 -2.45 7.17
CA ALA A 170 8.24 -2.69 5.74
C ALA A 170 9.53 -2.73 4.90
N ALA A 171 10.54 -1.92 5.26
CA ALA A 171 11.85 -1.96 4.61
C ALA A 171 12.61 -3.25 4.94
N LEU A 172 12.51 -3.76 6.17
CA LEU A 172 13.10 -5.04 6.58
C LEU A 172 12.48 -6.23 5.83
N GLN A 173 11.14 -6.29 5.70
CA GLN A 173 10.47 -7.33 4.92
C GLN A 173 10.98 -7.36 3.47
N ARG A 174 11.13 -6.19 2.84
CA ARG A 174 11.68 -6.11 1.48
C ARG A 174 13.14 -6.58 1.39
N ARG A 175 13.95 -6.41 2.44
CA ARG A 175 15.33 -6.96 2.44
C ARG A 175 15.31 -8.47 2.52
N LEU A 176 14.43 -9.04 3.35
CA LEU A 176 14.28 -10.48 3.48
C LEU A 176 13.80 -11.13 2.17
N ASP A 177 12.85 -10.49 1.46
CA ASP A 177 12.35 -10.97 0.17
C ASP A 177 13.42 -11.04 -0.93
N LEU A 178 14.51 -10.25 -0.80
CA LEU A 178 15.62 -10.24 -1.75
C LEU A 178 16.61 -11.39 -1.54
N ILE A 179 16.54 -12.10 -0.41
CA ILE A 179 17.39 -13.24 -0.10
C ILE A 179 16.73 -14.48 -0.73
N PRO A 180 17.34 -15.16 -1.71
CA PRO A 180 16.69 -16.24 -2.44
C PRO A 180 16.65 -17.59 -1.70
N ASP A 181 17.21 -17.69 -0.50
CA ASP A 181 17.23 -18.92 0.30
C ASP A 181 15.89 -19.16 1.01
N ASP A 182 15.39 -20.40 0.97
CA ASP A 182 14.21 -20.87 1.73
C ASP A 182 14.66 -21.62 3.00
N SER A 183 15.60 -21.02 3.73
CA SER A 183 16.12 -21.58 4.97
C SER A 183 15.07 -21.54 6.09
N ALA A 184 15.15 -22.46 7.05
CA ALA A 184 14.27 -22.45 8.23
C ALA A 184 14.38 -21.13 9.01
N GLU A 185 15.56 -20.52 9.00
CA GLU A 185 15.83 -19.24 9.66
C GLU A 185 15.14 -18.07 8.96
N ARG A 186 15.07 -18.07 7.63
CA ARG A 186 14.27 -17.08 6.89
C ARG A 186 12.79 -17.18 7.28
N ARG A 187 12.22 -18.39 7.30
CA ARG A 187 10.80 -18.60 7.66
C ARG A 187 10.50 -18.12 9.08
N LEU A 188 11.41 -18.39 10.03
CA LEU A 188 11.30 -17.88 11.40
C LEU A 188 11.34 -16.34 11.44
N LEU A 189 12.16 -15.72 10.59
CA LEU A 189 12.20 -14.27 10.47
C LEU A 189 10.95 -13.68 9.83
N GLU A 190 10.41 -14.32 8.79
CA GLU A 190 9.15 -13.93 8.16
C GLU A 190 8.02 -13.97 9.19
N GLU A 191 7.88 -15.07 9.94
CA GLU A 191 6.88 -15.20 11.00
C GLU A 191 7.07 -14.15 12.10
N ARG A 192 8.33 -13.85 12.46
CA ARG A 192 8.64 -12.81 13.45
C ARG A 192 8.27 -11.41 12.95
N LEU A 193 8.59 -11.06 11.71
CA LEU A 193 8.23 -9.77 11.13
C LEU A 193 6.71 -9.63 10.98
N GLU A 194 6.02 -10.70 10.58
CA GLU A 194 4.56 -10.74 10.52
C GLU A 194 3.94 -10.55 11.91
N ARG A 195 4.49 -11.22 12.92
CA ARG A 195 4.07 -11.04 14.31
C ARG A 195 4.25 -9.60 14.78
N LEU A 196 5.40 -8.97 14.52
CA LEU A 196 5.65 -7.58 14.90
C LEU A 196 4.74 -6.59 14.15
N ARG A 197 4.37 -6.92 12.91
CA ARG A 197 3.43 -6.14 12.10
C ARG A 197 2.03 -6.15 12.72
N PHE A 198 1.58 -7.30 13.22
CA PHE A 198 0.21 -7.48 13.74
C PHE A 198 0.12 -7.52 15.28
N ALA A 199 1.23 -7.40 16.01
CA ALA A 199 1.24 -7.35 17.46
C ALA A 199 0.54 -6.08 17.99
N PRO A 200 -0.14 -6.18 19.15
CA PRO A 200 -0.74 -5.02 19.81
C PRO A 200 0.36 -4.05 20.29
N GLY A 201 0.17 -2.75 20.03
CA GLY A 201 1.13 -1.69 20.40
C GLY A 201 2.09 -1.28 19.27
N VAL A 202 2.94 -0.29 19.52
CA VAL A 202 4.01 0.13 18.59
C VAL A 202 5.24 -0.75 18.85
N PRO A 203 5.82 -1.41 17.83
CA PRO A 203 7.00 -2.24 18.01
C PRO A 203 8.15 -1.38 18.53
N SER A 204 8.90 -1.92 19.49
CA SER A 204 10.01 -1.18 20.09
C SER A 204 11.18 -1.04 19.11
N GLU A 205 12.03 -0.03 19.31
CA GLU A 205 13.23 0.10 18.47
C GLU A 205 14.15 -1.10 18.63
N GLU A 206 14.25 -1.67 19.83
CA GLU A 206 15.04 -2.88 20.10
C GLU A 206 14.55 -4.08 19.28
N GLU A 207 13.24 -4.31 19.18
CA GLU A 207 12.66 -5.40 18.38
C GLU A 207 12.96 -5.24 16.88
N ILE A 208 12.94 -4.00 16.39
CA ILE A 208 13.25 -3.67 14.99
C ILE A 208 14.74 -3.86 14.72
N GLU A 209 15.62 -3.46 15.65
CA GLU A 209 17.07 -3.64 15.53
C GLU A 209 17.48 -5.11 15.60
N GLU A 210 16.88 -5.91 16.47
CA GLU A 210 17.11 -7.35 16.54
C GLU A 210 16.73 -8.04 15.22
N ALA A 211 15.56 -7.69 14.66
CA ALA A 211 15.14 -8.20 13.36
C ALA A 211 16.10 -7.77 12.25
N ALA A 212 16.57 -6.51 12.27
CA ALA A 212 17.53 -6.00 11.30
C ALA A 212 18.88 -6.74 11.36
N ALA A 213 19.40 -6.98 12.55
CA ALA A 213 20.66 -7.70 12.76
C ALA A 213 20.56 -9.15 12.28
N ALA A 214 19.42 -9.82 12.51
CA ALA A 214 19.21 -11.19 12.06
C ALA A 214 19.12 -11.29 10.52
N ILE A 215 18.48 -10.32 9.85
CA ILE A 215 18.50 -10.23 8.37
C ILE A 215 19.94 -10.03 7.88
N GLU A 216 20.73 -9.18 8.53
CA GLU A 216 22.12 -8.93 8.12
C GLU A 216 22.99 -10.20 8.25
N THR A 217 22.80 -11.01 9.29
CA THR A 217 23.48 -12.30 9.42
C THR A 217 23.12 -13.24 8.28
N LEU A 218 21.82 -13.37 7.96
CA LEU A 218 21.35 -14.17 6.83
C LEU A 218 21.90 -13.66 5.48
N GLU A 219 21.96 -12.35 5.27
CA GLU A 219 22.54 -11.75 4.06
C GLU A 219 24.04 -12.08 3.91
N LYS A 220 24.76 -12.28 5.02
CA LYS A 220 26.19 -12.65 5.02
C LYS A 220 26.41 -14.14 4.78
N GLU A 221 25.53 -14.99 5.30
CA GLU A 221 25.64 -16.46 5.17
C GLU A 221 25.18 -16.97 3.80
N GLY A 222 24.26 -16.27 3.13
CA GLY A 222 23.83 -16.59 1.76
C GLY A 222 24.73 -16.05 0.63
N ARG A 223 25.92 -15.50 0.94
CA ARG A 223 26.92 -15.02 -0.04
C ARG A 223 28.13 -15.95 -0.11
#